data_AF-A0A0B4C7R9-F1
#
_entry.id   AF-A0A0B4C7R9-F1
#
_cell.length_a   1.000
_cell.length_b   1.000
_cell.length_c   1.000
_cell.angle_alpha   90.00
_cell.angle_beta   90.00
_cell.angle_gamma   90.00
#
_symmetry.space_group_name_H-M   'P 1'
#
loop_
_entity.id
_entity.type
_entity.pdbx_description
1 polymer ?
#
loop_
_entity_poly.entity_id
_entity_poly.type
_entity_poly.pdbx_seq_one_letter_code
_entity_poly.pdbx_strand_id
1 'polypeptide(L)'
;MADKNLSGLAWFKANQSKYPNSNKISALASGFKTSVQAFEKALKAAGATIIVSSTKRNKSRAYIMRYAWDVANKKTAPDKVPKITGVDINWDHGDAAKSIKAAKEMIGSSGFNIAYKPSLTSRHIEGKAIDWTIKWNKELKIKDKKGKEVVIKSSPKSGQNKELHAVGKTYGVVKLASDPPHWSTDGR
;
A
#
# COMPACT_ATOMS: atom_id res chain seq x y z
N MET A 1 -23.41 28.52 13.00
CA MET A 1 -22.02 28.38 12.54
C MET A 1 -21.86 26.96 12.06
N ALA A 2 -21.63 26.72 10.76
CA ALA A 2 -21.45 25.36 10.28
C ALA A 2 -20.28 24.71 11.03
N ASP A 3 -20.51 23.53 11.61
CA ASP A 3 -19.47 22.75 12.27
C ASP A 3 -18.30 22.60 11.30
N LYS A 4 -17.21 23.34 11.56
CA LYS A 4 -16.02 23.24 10.73
C LYS A 4 -15.52 21.80 10.92
N ASN A 5 -15.55 20.99 9.87
CA ASN A 5 -15.00 19.63 9.84
C ASN A 5 -13.46 19.67 9.95
N LEU A 6 -12.96 20.22 11.04
CA LEU A 6 -11.56 20.54 11.27
C LEU A 6 -10.74 19.26 11.29
N SER A 7 -9.60 19.30 10.62
CA SER A 7 -8.58 18.25 10.69
C SER A 7 -8.16 17.99 12.14
N GLY A 8 -7.64 16.81 12.41
CA GLY A 8 -7.25 16.40 13.75
C GLY A 8 -7.69 14.98 14.07
N LEU A 9 -7.35 14.53 15.27
CA LEU A 9 -7.63 13.16 15.68
C LEU A 9 -9.14 12.85 15.75
N ALA A 10 -9.97 13.83 16.14
CA ALA A 10 -11.42 13.68 16.18
C ALA A 10 -11.99 13.42 14.78
N TRP A 11 -11.61 14.24 13.79
CA TRP A 11 -12.01 14.03 12.40
C TRP A 11 -11.51 12.69 11.87
N PHE A 12 -10.26 12.33 12.14
CA PHE A 12 -9.70 11.05 11.73
C PHE A 12 -10.54 9.88 12.25
N LYS A 13 -10.83 9.85 13.56
CA LYS A 13 -11.64 8.79 14.18
C LYS A 13 -13.03 8.69 13.58
N ALA A 14 -13.68 9.81 13.29
CA ALA A 14 -15.01 9.86 12.72
C ALA A 14 -15.08 9.44 11.24
N ASN A 15 -14.00 9.63 10.46
CA ASN A 15 -14.05 9.55 9.00
C ASN A 15 -13.17 8.46 8.37
N GLN A 16 -12.13 7.95 9.04
CA GLN A 16 -11.15 7.10 8.38
C GLN A 16 -11.73 5.78 7.82
N SER A 17 -12.81 5.26 8.42
CA SER A 17 -13.50 4.05 7.99
C SER A 17 -14.16 4.20 6.62
N LYS A 18 -14.44 5.43 6.17
CA LYS A 18 -14.97 5.74 4.83
C LYS A 18 -13.93 5.55 3.73
N TYR A 19 -12.64 5.45 4.09
CA TYR A 19 -11.52 5.35 3.15
C TYR A 19 -10.66 4.11 3.42
N PRO A 20 -11.21 2.89 3.37
CA PRO A 20 -10.49 1.67 3.72
C PRO A 20 -9.45 1.31 2.66
N ASN A 21 -8.29 0.84 3.09
CA ASN A 21 -7.39 0.07 2.22
C ASN A 21 -7.95 -1.33 2.00
N SER A 22 -7.47 -2.02 0.97
CA SER A 22 -7.81 -3.42 0.68
C SER A 22 -6.60 -4.32 0.91
N ASN A 23 -6.85 -5.56 1.33
CA ASN A 23 -5.93 -6.69 1.28
C ASN A 23 -6.41 -7.80 0.31
N LYS A 24 -7.44 -7.52 -0.49
CA LYS A 24 -8.04 -8.49 -1.42
C LYS A 24 -7.41 -8.36 -2.81
N ILE A 25 -6.94 -9.48 -3.36
CA ILE A 25 -6.45 -9.56 -4.76
C ILE A 25 -7.53 -9.06 -5.75
N SER A 26 -8.81 -9.28 -5.46
CA SER A 26 -9.92 -8.80 -6.28
C SER A 26 -9.99 -7.26 -6.43
N ALA A 27 -9.35 -6.51 -5.53
CA ALA A 27 -9.29 -5.04 -5.58
C ALA A 27 -8.16 -4.50 -6.48
N LEU A 28 -7.27 -5.37 -6.99
CA LEU A 28 -6.20 -4.98 -7.91
C LEU A 28 -6.77 -4.58 -9.28
N ALA A 29 -6.02 -3.76 -10.02
CA ALA A 29 -6.35 -3.39 -11.40
C ALA A 29 -6.40 -4.65 -12.28
N SER A 30 -7.32 -4.69 -13.25
CA SER A 30 -7.69 -5.91 -14.01
C SER A 30 -6.49 -6.70 -14.54
N GLY A 31 -5.57 -6.07 -15.27
CA GLY A 31 -4.38 -6.75 -15.82
C GLY A 31 -3.46 -7.32 -14.75
N PHE A 32 -3.15 -6.51 -13.72
CA PHE A 32 -2.28 -6.96 -12.63
C PHE A 32 -2.93 -8.02 -11.75
N LYS A 33 -4.25 -7.92 -11.52
CA LYS A 33 -5.06 -8.92 -10.82
C LYS A 33 -4.90 -10.30 -11.47
N THR A 34 -5.07 -10.39 -12.79
CA THR A 34 -4.93 -11.65 -13.53
C THR A 34 -3.52 -12.23 -13.40
N SER A 35 -2.49 -11.38 -13.52
CA SER A 35 -1.09 -11.78 -13.28
C SER A 35 -0.86 -12.34 -11.88
N VAL A 36 -1.33 -11.63 -10.85
CA VAL A 36 -1.20 -12.03 -9.45
C VAL A 36 -1.95 -13.33 -9.18
N GLN A 37 -3.18 -13.51 -9.67
CA GLN A 37 -3.95 -14.74 -9.49
C GLN A 37 -3.26 -15.95 -10.14
N ALA A 38 -2.68 -15.77 -11.32
CA ALA A 38 -1.93 -16.84 -11.99
C ALA A 38 -0.67 -17.23 -11.19
N PHE A 39 0.07 -16.24 -10.69
CA PHE A 39 1.26 -16.51 -9.87
C PHE A 39 0.91 -17.12 -8.51
N GLU A 40 -0.14 -16.62 -7.85
CA GLU A 40 -0.68 -17.17 -6.60
C GLU A 40 -1.07 -18.64 -6.76
N LYS A 41 -1.74 -18.98 -7.86
CA LYS A 41 -2.10 -20.38 -8.19
C LYS A 41 -0.85 -21.26 -8.31
N ALA A 42 0.18 -20.79 -9.01
CA ALA A 42 1.43 -21.54 -9.17
C ALA A 42 2.17 -21.74 -7.84
N LEU A 43 2.23 -20.70 -7.00
CA LEU A 43 2.79 -20.75 -5.66
C LEU A 43 2.06 -21.77 -4.77
N LYS A 44 0.73 -21.72 -4.73
CA LYS A 44 -0.10 -22.65 -3.95
C LYS A 44 0.06 -24.09 -4.45
N ALA A 45 0.06 -24.30 -5.76
CA ALA A 45 0.28 -25.62 -6.36
C ALA A 45 1.67 -26.19 -6.02
N ALA A 46 2.67 -25.33 -5.84
CA ALA A 46 4.03 -25.70 -5.42
C ALA A 46 4.16 -25.90 -3.89
N GLY A 47 3.07 -25.75 -3.12
CA GLY A 47 3.06 -25.93 -1.67
C GLY A 47 3.57 -24.71 -0.88
N ALA A 48 3.63 -23.52 -1.49
CA ALA A 48 3.97 -22.29 -0.78
C ALA A 48 2.78 -21.74 0.03
N THR A 49 3.07 -21.19 1.21
CA THR A 49 2.13 -20.43 2.03
C THR A 49 2.20 -18.95 1.67
N ILE A 50 1.03 -18.31 1.55
CA ILE A 50 0.90 -16.91 1.15
C ILE A 50 0.03 -16.17 2.16
N ILE A 51 0.47 -15.00 2.60
CA ILE A 51 -0.31 -14.08 3.44
C ILE A 51 -0.32 -12.71 2.76
N VAL A 52 -1.49 -12.21 2.37
CA VAL A 52 -1.64 -10.88 1.76
C VAL A 52 -1.92 -9.85 2.84
N SER A 53 -1.03 -8.86 3.00
CA SER A 53 -1.17 -7.79 3.99
C SER A 53 -1.79 -6.52 3.39
N SER A 54 -1.55 -6.23 2.10
CA SER A 54 -2.06 -5.02 1.45
C SER A 54 -2.14 -5.17 -0.07
N THR A 55 -3.12 -4.51 -0.68
CA THR A 55 -3.33 -4.42 -2.13
C THR A 55 -3.66 -2.99 -2.51
N LYS A 56 -4.91 -2.65 -2.81
CA LYS A 56 -5.30 -1.29 -3.20
C LYS A 56 -5.37 -0.35 -2.00
N ARG A 57 -4.60 0.73 -2.06
CA ARG A 57 -4.71 1.88 -1.14
C ARG A 57 -5.79 2.82 -1.65
N ASN A 58 -6.69 3.24 -0.78
CA ASN A 58 -7.71 4.22 -1.15
C ASN A 58 -7.05 5.57 -1.50
N LYS A 59 -7.42 6.15 -2.66
CA LYS A 59 -6.84 7.41 -3.16
C LYS A 59 -7.09 8.57 -2.19
N SER A 60 -8.29 8.68 -1.64
CA SER A 60 -8.65 9.69 -0.64
C SER A 60 -7.89 9.47 0.67
N ARG A 61 -7.69 8.22 1.10
CA ARG A 61 -6.84 7.92 2.26
C ARG A 61 -5.41 8.40 2.04
N ALA A 62 -4.81 8.06 0.89
CA ALA A 62 -3.44 8.49 0.56
C ALA A 62 -3.31 10.01 0.51
N TYR A 63 -4.33 10.69 -0.03
CA TYR A 63 -4.45 12.14 -0.02
C TYR A 63 -4.41 12.70 1.43
N ILE A 64 -5.31 12.22 2.29
CA ILE A 64 -5.39 12.68 3.69
C ILE A 64 -4.06 12.45 4.42
N MET A 65 -3.46 11.28 4.26
CA MET A 65 -2.16 10.94 4.85
C MET A 65 -1.06 11.91 4.38
N ARG A 66 -0.97 12.20 3.07
CA ARG A 66 0.02 13.12 2.50
C ARG A 66 -0.13 14.51 3.08
N TYR A 67 -1.34 15.07 3.08
CA TYR A 67 -1.53 16.46 3.50
C TYR A 67 -1.50 16.64 5.02
N ALA A 68 -1.87 15.62 5.81
CA ALA A 68 -1.58 15.61 7.23
C ALA A 68 -0.07 15.72 7.48
N TRP A 69 0.74 14.93 6.75
CA TRP A 69 2.19 14.99 6.88
C TRP A 69 2.76 16.33 6.41
N ASP A 70 2.31 16.86 5.27
CA ASP A 70 2.80 18.14 4.74
C ASP A 70 2.46 19.31 5.67
N VAL A 71 1.23 19.39 6.20
CA VAL A 71 0.84 20.43 7.15
C VAL A 71 1.62 20.30 8.46
N ALA A 72 1.73 19.09 9.01
CA ALA A 72 2.48 18.83 10.26
C ALA A 72 3.96 19.24 10.15
N ASN A 73 4.55 19.11 8.95
CA ASN A 73 5.94 19.44 8.66
C ASN A 73 6.11 20.82 7.99
N LYS A 74 5.06 21.67 8.01
CA LYS A 74 5.08 23.03 7.43
C LYS A 74 5.50 23.07 5.95
N LYS A 75 5.25 22.01 5.20
CA LYS A 75 5.52 21.90 3.76
C LYS A 75 4.35 22.42 2.90
N THR A 76 3.15 22.43 3.47
CA THR A 76 1.95 23.00 2.86
C THR A 76 1.23 23.83 3.91
N ALA A 77 0.86 25.07 3.57
CA ALA A 77 0.05 25.90 4.45
C ALA A 77 -1.38 25.32 4.59
N PRO A 78 -2.01 25.39 5.77
CA PRO A 78 -3.32 24.77 6.01
C PRO A 78 -4.42 25.19 5.02
N ASP A 79 -4.46 26.47 4.66
CA ASP A 79 -5.42 27.05 3.71
C ASP A 79 -5.08 26.74 2.24
N LYS A 80 -3.88 26.20 1.97
CA LYS A 80 -3.40 25.81 0.63
C LYS A 80 -3.49 24.32 0.36
N VAL A 81 -4.03 23.52 1.28
CA VAL A 81 -4.30 22.12 1.01
C VAL A 81 -5.39 22.02 -0.08
N PRO A 82 -5.14 21.36 -1.23
CA PRO A 82 -6.15 21.23 -2.27
C PRO A 82 -7.44 20.58 -1.76
N LYS A 83 -8.59 20.84 -2.38
CA LYS A 83 -9.79 20.05 -2.09
C LYS A 83 -9.75 18.77 -2.93
N ILE A 84 -10.26 17.66 -2.38
CA ILE A 84 -10.49 16.43 -3.13
C ILE A 84 -11.95 16.00 -2.97
N THR A 85 -12.59 15.65 -4.09
CA THR A 85 -13.99 15.21 -4.11
C THR A 85 -14.22 14.04 -3.16
N GLY A 86 -15.30 14.10 -2.37
CA GLY A 86 -15.67 13.05 -1.43
C GLY A 86 -14.88 13.03 -0.12
N VAL A 87 -14.07 14.06 0.17
CA VAL A 87 -13.42 14.26 1.46
C VAL A 87 -13.76 15.65 2.00
N ASP A 88 -14.63 15.69 2.99
CA ASP A 88 -14.95 16.92 3.71
C ASP A 88 -14.04 17.06 4.94
N ILE A 89 -12.95 17.80 4.76
CA ILE A 89 -11.97 18.11 5.80
C ILE A 89 -11.51 19.55 5.65
N ASN A 90 -11.54 20.30 6.74
CA ASN A 90 -10.99 21.64 6.83
C ASN A 90 -9.64 21.60 7.54
N TRP A 91 -8.56 21.88 6.80
CA TRP A 91 -7.22 21.92 7.36
C TRP A 91 -6.90 23.21 8.12
N ASP A 92 -7.60 24.30 7.81
CA ASP A 92 -7.36 25.61 8.39
C ASP A 92 -8.23 25.86 9.63
N HIS A 93 -7.56 25.88 10.79
CA HIS A 93 -8.17 26.16 12.08
C HIS A 93 -8.33 27.66 12.36
N GLY A 94 -8.00 28.53 11.40
CA GLY A 94 -7.87 29.98 11.59
C GLY A 94 -6.61 30.38 12.37
N ASP A 95 -5.76 29.39 12.67
CA ASP A 95 -4.52 29.53 13.40
C ASP A 95 -3.55 28.43 12.92
N ALA A 96 -2.34 28.85 12.52
CA ALA A 96 -1.35 27.94 11.97
C ALA A 96 -0.85 26.92 13.00
N ALA A 97 -0.67 27.32 14.26
CA ALA A 97 -0.19 26.42 15.31
C ALA A 97 -1.21 25.32 15.64
N LYS A 98 -2.51 25.67 15.72
CA LYS A 98 -3.61 24.71 15.89
C LYS A 98 -3.70 23.74 14.72
N SER A 99 -3.60 24.25 13.50
CA SER A 99 -3.64 23.44 12.28
C SER A 99 -2.48 22.42 12.22
N ILE A 100 -1.26 22.87 12.55
CA ILE A 100 -0.07 22.01 12.62
C ILE A 100 -0.22 20.97 13.73
N LYS A 101 -0.70 21.36 14.91
CA LYS A 101 -0.94 20.44 16.03
C LYS A 101 -1.93 19.35 15.64
N ALA A 102 -3.07 19.72 15.07
CA ALA A 102 -4.08 18.77 14.61
C ALA A 102 -3.53 17.81 13.54
N ALA A 103 -2.75 18.31 12.59
CA ALA A 103 -2.09 17.48 11.58
C ALA A 103 -1.06 16.51 12.21
N LYS A 104 -0.31 16.95 13.23
CA LYS A 104 0.61 16.09 14.00
C LYS A 104 -0.13 14.96 14.72
N GLU A 105 -1.27 15.25 15.32
CA GLU A 105 -2.11 14.23 15.95
C GLU A 105 -2.61 13.18 14.94
N MET A 106 -2.96 13.60 13.72
CA MET A 106 -3.37 12.68 12.66
C MET A 106 -2.23 11.77 12.19
N ILE A 107 -0.98 12.24 12.13
CA ILE A 107 0.15 11.40 11.71
C ILE A 107 0.76 10.59 12.86
N GLY A 108 0.47 10.94 14.11
CA GLY A 108 0.97 10.25 15.30
C GLY A 108 0.42 8.83 15.47
N SER A 109 0.87 8.15 16.54
CA SER A 109 0.54 6.76 16.84
C SER A 109 -0.96 6.50 17.06
N SER A 110 -1.71 7.49 17.53
CA SER A 110 -3.18 7.41 17.67
C SER A 110 -3.93 7.63 16.35
N GLY A 111 -3.23 8.09 15.31
CA GLY A 111 -3.77 8.37 13.98
C GLY A 111 -3.27 7.35 12.96
N PHE A 112 -2.66 7.85 11.88
CA PHE A 112 -2.13 7.02 10.80
C PHE A 112 -0.78 6.36 11.12
N ASN A 113 -0.09 6.77 12.19
CA ASN A 113 1.25 6.29 12.57
C ASN A 113 2.26 6.39 11.41
N ILE A 114 2.45 7.59 10.87
CA ILE A 114 3.28 7.88 9.69
C ILE A 114 4.59 8.54 10.12
N ALA A 115 5.72 7.89 9.83
CA ALA A 115 7.04 8.49 9.98
C ALA A 115 7.50 9.26 8.71
N TYR A 116 7.27 8.69 7.53
CA TYR A 116 7.77 9.19 6.25
C TYR A 116 6.68 9.78 5.37
N LYS A 117 7.04 10.71 4.49
CA LYS A 117 6.12 11.37 3.56
C LYS A 117 5.35 10.34 2.70
N PRO A 118 4.02 10.25 2.82
CA PRO A 118 3.23 9.29 2.02
C PRO A 118 3.28 9.62 0.52
N SER A 119 3.51 8.65 -0.37
CA SER A 119 3.49 8.90 -1.83
C SER A 119 2.07 8.97 -2.39
N LEU A 120 1.80 9.94 -3.28
CA LEU A 120 0.56 10.05 -4.06
C LEU A 120 0.61 9.31 -5.40
N THR A 121 1.80 8.87 -5.81
CA THR A 121 2.06 8.16 -7.07
C THR A 121 2.41 6.69 -6.82
N SER A 122 2.01 6.15 -5.66
CA SER A 122 2.28 4.76 -5.29
C SER A 122 1.46 3.78 -6.14
N ARG A 123 2.10 2.67 -6.56
CA ARG A 123 1.43 1.55 -7.23
C ARG A 123 0.27 0.94 -6.43
N HIS A 124 0.28 1.03 -5.10
CA HIS A 124 -0.86 0.62 -4.29
C HIS A 124 -2.12 1.46 -4.56
N ILE A 125 -1.98 2.76 -4.85
CA ILE A 125 -3.12 3.62 -5.18
C ILE A 125 -3.72 3.22 -6.53
N GLU A 126 -2.86 2.88 -7.49
CA GLU A 126 -3.26 2.39 -8.81
C GLU A 126 -3.82 0.95 -8.79
N GLY A 127 -3.70 0.23 -7.66
CA GLY A 127 -4.03 -1.20 -7.60
C GLY A 127 -3.06 -2.08 -8.41
N LYS A 128 -1.82 -1.62 -8.60
CA LYS A 128 -0.74 -2.30 -9.34
C LYS A 128 0.37 -2.82 -8.44
N ALA A 129 0.14 -2.87 -7.13
CA ALA A 129 1.04 -3.46 -6.16
C ALA A 129 0.28 -4.32 -5.14
N ILE A 130 1.01 -5.29 -4.60
CA ILE A 130 0.59 -6.21 -3.56
C ILE A 130 1.72 -6.38 -2.55
N ASP A 131 1.38 -6.27 -1.28
CA ASP A 131 2.24 -6.67 -0.18
C ASP A 131 1.78 -8.04 0.27
N TRP A 132 2.68 -9.01 0.16
CA TRP A 132 2.42 -10.37 0.61
C TRP A 132 3.69 -11.06 1.11
N THR A 133 3.50 -11.94 2.08
CA THR A 133 4.55 -12.82 2.57
C THR A 133 4.39 -14.18 1.91
N ILE A 134 5.45 -14.63 1.24
CA ILE A 134 5.53 -15.96 0.63
C ILE A 134 6.58 -16.76 1.40
N LYS A 135 6.25 -17.97 1.81
CA LYS A 135 7.16 -18.92 2.47
C LYS A 135 6.92 -20.33 1.95
N TRP A 136 7.96 -21.16 1.96
CA TRP A 136 7.86 -22.59 1.67
C TRP A 136 8.94 -23.35 2.44
N ASN A 137 8.87 -24.67 2.40
CA ASN A 137 9.85 -25.56 3.03
C ASN A 137 10.62 -26.34 1.96
N LYS A 138 11.86 -26.75 2.25
CA LYS A 138 12.71 -27.56 1.35
C LYS A 138 12.91 -26.92 -0.04
N GLU A 139 12.76 -27.69 -1.12
CA GLU A 139 12.80 -27.19 -2.49
C GLU A 139 11.40 -26.78 -2.97
N LEU A 140 11.30 -25.70 -3.74
CA LEU A 140 10.05 -25.28 -4.37
C LEU A 140 10.05 -25.71 -5.84
N LYS A 141 9.15 -26.61 -6.23
CA LYS A 141 8.92 -26.99 -7.62
C LYS A 141 7.75 -26.19 -8.16
N ILE A 142 8.04 -25.11 -8.88
CA ILE A 142 7.03 -24.15 -9.35
C ILE A 142 7.06 -24.03 -10.86
N LYS A 143 5.88 -23.89 -11.48
CA LYS A 143 5.78 -23.61 -12.92
C LYS A 143 5.93 -22.11 -13.19
N ASP A 144 6.74 -21.76 -14.18
CA ASP A 144 6.74 -20.40 -14.75
C ASP A 144 5.45 -20.14 -15.56
N LYS A 145 5.29 -18.91 -16.07
CA LYS A 145 4.09 -18.53 -16.85
C LYS A 145 3.90 -19.33 -18.14
N LYS A 146 4.98 -19.90 -18.70
CA LYS A 146 4.94 -20.76 -19.89
C LYS A 146 4.69 -22.23 -19.55
N GLY A 147 4.57 -22.57 -18.26
CA GLY A 147 4.31 -23.92 -17.78
C GLY A 147 5.57 -24.76 -17.55
N LYS A 148 6.77 -24.19 -17.74
CA LYS A 148 8.04 -24.89 -17.48
C LYS A 148 8.27 -24.99 -15.97
N GLU A 149 8.64 -26.17 -15.50
CA GLU A 149 9.02 -26.36 -14.10
C GLU A 149 10.38 -25.72 -13.79
N VAL A 150 10.43 -25.02 -12.67
CA VAL A 150 11.63 -24.44 -12.06
C VAL A 150 11.75 -25.00 -10.65
N VAL A 151 12.92 -25.56 -10.33
CA VAL A 151 13.21 -26.15 -9.01
C VAL A 151 14.11 -25.21 -8.22
N ILE A 152 13.55 -24.53 -7.23
CA ILE A 152 14.28 -23.57 -6.39
C ILE A 152 14.83 -24.28 -5.15
N LYS A 153 16.14 -24.57 -5.19
CA LYS A 153 16.88 -25.17 -4.08
C LYS A 153 17.60 -24.15 -3.19
N SER A 154 17.83 -22.94 -3.69
CA SER A 154 18.52 -21.89 -2.95
C SER A 154 17.72 -21.34 -1.77
N SER A 155 18.44 -20.60 -0.92
CA SER A 155 17.90 -19.79 0.18
C SER A 155 17.83 -18.30 -0.22
N PRO A 156 17.01 -17.48 0.47
CA PRO A 156 16.08 -17.87 1.53
C PRO A 156 14.86 -18.62 0.99
N LYS A 157 14.14 -19.34 1.85
CA LYS A 157 12.88 -20.03 1.53
C LYS A 157 11.67 -19.09 1.69
N SER A 158 11.76 -17.94 1.03
CA SER A 158 10.78 -16.87 1.15
C SER A 158 10.68 -16.03 -0.13
N GLY A 159 9.70 -15.11 -0.15
CA GLY A 159 9.55 -14.10 -1.20
C GLY A 159 10.80 -13.23 -1.48
N GLN A 160 11.89 -13.38 -0.72
CA GLN A 160 13.19 -12.75 -0.97
C GLN A 160 14.13 -13.57 -1.88
N ASN A 161 13.75 -14.79 -2.27
CA ASN A 161 14.58 -15.62 -3.13
C ASN A 161 14.67 -15.07 -4.56
N LYS A 162 15.90 -14.88 -5.07
CA LYS A 162 16.15 -14.32 -6.40
C LYS A 162 15.62 -15.20 -7.54
N GLU A 163 15.65 -16.52 -7.40
CA GLU A 163 15.05 -17.42 -8.39
C GLU A 163 13.53 -17.28 -8.41
N LEU A 164 12.90 -17.11 -7.24
CA LEU A 164 11.47 -16.85 -7.16
C LEU A 164 11.10 -15.48 -7.79
N HIS A 165 11.97 -14.47 -7.64
CA HIS A 165 11.78 -13.18 -8.33
C HIS A 165 11.78 -13.35 -9.84
N ALA A 166 12.69 -14.17 -10.38
CA ALA A 166 12.73 -14.49 -11.79
C ALA A 166 11.45 -15.19 -12.25
N VAL A 167 10.95 -16.17 -11.48
CA VAL A 167 9.66 -16.84 -11.76
C VAL A 167 8.50 -15.83 -11.73
N GLY A 168 8.37 -15.02 -10.68
CA GLY A 168 7.31 -14.02 -10.56
C GLY A 168 7.31 -13.01 -11.71
N LYS A 169 8.49 -12.59 -12.18
CA LYS A 169 8.65 -11.72 -13.34
C LYS A 169 8.05 -12.33 -14.61
N THR A 170 8.08 -13.66 -14.79
CA THR A 170 7.41 -14.32 -15.93
C THR A 170 5.89 -14.14 -15.92
N TYR A 171 5.29 -13.96 -14.74
CA TYR A 171 3.86 -13.68 -14.57
C TYR A 171 3.53 -12.18 -14.67
N GLY A 172 4.53 -11.30 -14.79
CA GLY A 172 4.36 -9.85 -14.70
C GLY A 172 4.21 -9.34 -13.26
N VAL A 173 4.64 -10.13 -12.26
CA VAL A 173 4.64 -9.77 -10.83
C VAL A 173 6.08 -9.60 -10.38
N VAL A 174 6.53 -8.35 -10.30
CA VAL A 174 7.94 -8.00 -10.15
C VAL A 174 8.24 -7.59 -8.70
N LYS A 175 9.29 -8.18 -8.12
CA LYS A 175 9.71 -7.88 -6.75
C LYS A 175 10.42 -6.53 -6.64
N LEU A 176 10.10 -5.73 -5.62
CA LEU A 176 10.99 -4.68 -5.10
C LEU A 176 11.91 -5.27 -4.02
N ALA A 177 13.21 -5.41 -4.29
CA ALA A 177 14.12 -6.13 -3.38
C ALA A 177 14.28 -5.44 -2.00
N SER A 178 14.26 -4.11 -1.96
CA SER A 178 14.47 -3.32 -0.74
C SER A 178 13.28 -3.31 0.22
N ASP A 179 12.09 -3.69 -0.24
CA ASP A 179 10.87 -3.73 0.57
C ASP A 179 10.33 -5.18 0.58
N PRO A 180 10.64 -5.97 1.63
CA PRO A 180 10.45 -7.41 1.55
C PRO A 180 9.07 -7.94 1.15
N PRO A 181 7.94 -7.40 1.62
CA PRO A 181 6.61 -7.83 1.18
C PRO A 181 6.20 -7.31 -0.22
N HIS A 182 6.81 -6.25 -0.74
CA HIS A 182 6.28 -5.51 -1.90
C HIS A 182 6.57 -6.18 -3.26
N TRP A 183 5.52 -6.36 -4.05
CA TRP A 183 5.58 -6.76 -5.46
C TRP A 183 4.62 -5.89 -6.28
N SER A 184 5.00 -5.55 -7.51
CA SER A 184 4.19 -4.69 -8.37
C SER A 184 4.36 -5.04 -9.84
N THR A 185 3.71 -4.29 -10.73
CA THR A 185 3.86 -4.45 -12.18
C THR A 185 5.28 -4.17 -12.68
N ASP A 186 6.08 -3.40 -11.93
CA ASP A 186 7.39 -2.89 -12.35
C ASP A 186 8.48 -2.96 -11.27
N GLY A 187 8.16 -3.52 -10.09
CA GLY A 187 9.12 -3.67 -8.99
C GLY A 187 9.44 -2.36 -8.29
N ARG A 188 8.53 -1.37 -8.37
CA ARG A 188 8.59 -0.06 -7.71
C ARG A 188 7.32 0.22 -6.91
#